data_AF-A0A3B9J6B9-F1
#
_entry.id   AF-A0A3B9J6B9-F1
#
_cell.length_a   1.000
_cell.length_b   1.000
_cell.length_c   1.000
_cell.angle_alpha   90.00
_cell.angle_beta   90.00
_cell.angle_gamma   90.00
#
_symmetry.space_group_name_H-M   'P 1'
#
loop_
_entity.id
_entity.type
_entity.pdbx_description
1 polymer ?
#
loop_
_entity_poly.entity_id
_entity_poly.type
_entity_poly.pdbx_seq_one_letter_code
_entity_poly.pdbx_strand_id
1 'polypeptide(L)'
;RIKEAVPLAALPATRTQLVLDAINPAYPQFIDGVNVLNTGLNNMGAIFHPALTLLNAGWIERTNGDFQFYIDGVTPSTARILEVLDRERVTVASALGVRARTAMEWLKLAYDTTGNDLNDAIHNQPGYYGIKAPSTLNHRYIFEDVPMSLVPLASLAMRYGVSVRGMESIIRLGSILHQTDYWRRGRTVERLGLSDLSVSELTAYVNEGIKP
;
A
#
# COMPACT_ATOMS: atom_id res chain seq x y z
N ARG A 1 -18.57 6.99 8.31
CA ARG A 1 -17.84 8.16 8.88
C ARG A 1 -17.08 8.82 7.74
N ILE A 2 -17.13 10.15 7.63
CA ILE A 2 -16.31 10.90 6.66
C ILE A 2 -14.89 11.01 7.27
N LYS A 3 -13.85 10.80 6.47
CA LYS A 3 -12.46 10.95 6.93
C LYS A 3 -12.16 12.41 7.22
N GLU A 4 -11.35 12.68 8.23
CA GLU A 4 -11.02 14.06 8.63
C GLU A 4 -9.98 14.70 7.70
N ALA A 5 -9.02 13.90 7.20
CA ALA A 5 -8.02 14.34 6.24
C ALA A 5 -7.65 13.21 5.26
N VAL A 6 -7.46 13.56 3.99
CA VAL A 6 -7.03 12.64 2.92
C VAL A 6 -5.93 13.32 2.08
N PRO A 7 -4.67 12.84 2.15
CA PRO A 7 -3.60 13.38 1.31
C PRO A 7 -3.88 13.19 -0.18
N LEU A 8 -3.67 14.25 -0.96
CA LEU A 8 -3.79 14.27 -2.43
C LEU A 8 -2.55 14.91 -3.05
N ALA A 9 -2.08 14.36 -4.16
CA ALA A 9 -0.97 14.93 -4.90
C ALA A 9 -1.24 14.89 -6.41
N ALA A 10 -0.83 15.96 -7.10
CA ALA A 10 -0.83 16.03 -8.56
C ALA A 10 0.56 15.67 -9.12
N LEU A 11 0.59 15.35 -10.42
CA LEU A 11 1.80 15.32 -11.23
C LEU A 11 1.64 16.38 -12.33
N PRO A 12 2.45 17.46 -12.33
CA PRO A 12 3.47 17.80 -11.34
C PRO A 12 2.92 18.24 -9.97
N ALA A 13 3.72 18.05 -8.91
CA ALA A 13 3.37 18.46 -7.55
C ALA A 13 3.11 19.98 -7.42
N THR A 14 3.76 20.80 -8.26
CA THR A 14 3.50 22.25 -8.35
C THR A 14 2.03 22.59 -8.67
N ARG A 15 1.25 21.64 -9.19
CA ARG A 15 -0.19 21.80 -9.46
C ARG A 15 -1.10 21.21 -8.38
N THR A 16 -0.55 20.71 -7.27
CA THR A 16 -1.37 20.14 -6.18
C THR A 16 -2.35 21.17 -5.62
N GLN A 17 -1.91 22.41 -5.37
CA GLN A 17 -2.79 23.47 -4.85
C GLN A 17 -3.96 23.77 -5.80
N LEU A 18 -3.70 23.83 -7.11
CA LEU A 18 -4.75 24.03 -8.12
C LEU A 18 -5.84 22.94 -8.03
N VAL A 19 -5.43 21.68 -7.83
CA VAL A 19 -6.38 20.56 -7.68
C VAL A 19 -7.13 20.64 -6.36
N LEU A 20 -6.44 20.99 -5.27
CA LEU A 20 -7.06 21.18 -3.95
C LEU A 20 -8.12 22.28 -3.99
N ASP A 21 -7.81 23.43 -4.59
CA ASP A 21 -8.76 24.55 -4.71
C ASP A 21 -10.00 24.17 -5.53
N ALA A 22 -9.81 23.40 -6.61
CA ALA A 22 -10.90 22.93 -7.45
C ALA A 22 -11.82 21.92 -6.74
N ILE A 23 -11.27 21.06 -5.87
CA ILE A 23 -12.04 20.00 -5.19
C ILE A 23 -12.60 20.44 -3.84
N ASN A 24 -12.02 21.46 -3.20
CA ASN A 24 -12.37 21.92 -1.86
C ASN A 24 -13.87 22.22 -1.66
N PRO A 25 -14.61 22.84 -2.61
CA PRO A 25 -16.04 23.11 -2.43
C PRO A 25 -16.89 21.86 -2.21
N ALA A 26 -16.46 20.71 -2.76
CA ALA A 26 -17.15 19.44 -2.61
C ALA A 26 -16.53 18.54 -1.52
N TYR A 27 -15.20 18.55 -1.40
CA TYR A 27 -14.44 17.66 -0.53
C TYR A 27 -13.31 18.41 0.20
N PRO A 28 -13.64 19.19 1.25
CA PRO A 28 -12.65 19.99 1.98
C PRO A 28 -11.66 19.15 2.80
N GLN A 29 -11.87 17.83 2.89
CA GLN A 29 -11.01 16.90 3.62
C GLN A 29 -9.73 16.56 2.87
N PHE A 30 -9.62 16.89 1.58
CA PHE A 30 -8.37 16.71 0.85
C PHE A 30 -7.33 17.73 1.28
N ILE A 31 -6.14 17.24 1.60
CA ILE A 31 -4.99 18.05 2.04
C ILE A 31 -3.78 17.78 1.15
N ASP A 32 -2.80 18.67 1.20
CA ASP A 32 -1.55 18.52 0.45
C ASP A 32 -0.83 17.21 0.82
N GLY A 33 -0.66 16.36 -0.19
CA GLY A 33 0.05 15.08 -0.13
C GLY A 33 1.52 15.17 -0.52
N VAL A 34 2.09 16.36 -0.68
CA VAL A 34 3.47 16.65 -1.10
C VAL A 34 3.70 16.33 -2.57
N ASN A 35 3.73 15.06 -2.96
CA ASN A 35 3.85 14.61 -4.34
C ASN A 35 3.35 13.17 -4.50
N VAL A 36 3.27 12.70 -5.75
CA VAL A 36 2.70 11.38 -6.06
C VAL A 36 3.51 10.21 -5.49
N LEU A 37 4.82 10.37 -5.25
CA LEU A 37 5.62 9.36 -4.55
C LEU A 37 5.20 9.27 -3.09
N ASN A 38 5.02 10.42 -2.42
CA ASN A 38 4.62 10.44 -1.02
C ASN A 38 3.24 9.82 -0.82
N THR A 39 2.24 10.14 -1.66
CA THR A 39 0.92 9.51 -1.56
C THR A 39 0.95 8.03 -1.94
N GLY A 40 1.68 7.66 -3.00
CA GLY A 40 1.75 6.28 -3.49
C GLY A 40 2.46 5.32 -2.52
N LEU A 41 3.59 5.74 -1.95
CA LEU A 41 4.40 4.93 -1.04
C LEU A 41 3.79 4.81 0.36
N ASN A 42 2.84 5.68 0.72
CA ASN A 42 2.06 5.60 1.96
C ASN A 42 0.76 4.78 1.82
N ASN A 43 0.59 4.02 0.73
CA ASN A 43 -0.57 3.14 0.57
C ASN A 43 -0.49 1.93 1.51
N MET A 44 -1.16 2.00 2.66
CA MET A 44 -1.22 0.89 3.62
C MET A 44 -1.99 -0.34 3.12
N GLY A 45 -2.99 -0.13 2.25
CA GLY A 45 -3.76 -1.22 1.66
C GLY A 45 -2.88 -2.19 0.88
N ALA A 46 -1.81 -1.67 0.26
CA ALA A 46 -0.80 -2.44 -0.46
C ALA A 46 -0.17 -3.56 0.38
N ILE A 47 -0.01 -3.33 1.68
CA ILE A 47 0.64 -4.28 2.60
C ILE A 47 -0.39 -5.22 3.21
N PHE A 48 -1.52 -4.68 3.68
CA PHE A 48 -2.45 -5.45 4.48
C PHE A 48 -3.29 -6.38 3.61
N HIS A 49 -3.89 -5.87 2.53
CA HIS A 49 -4.89 -6.61 1.77
C HIS A 49 -4.35 -7.89 1.09
N PRO A 50 -3.30 -7.83 0.23
CA PRO A 50 -2.86 -9.02 -0.48
C PRO A 50 -2.28 -10.07 0.46
N ALA A 51 -1.47 -9.66 1.44
CA ALA A 51 -0.87 -10.58 2.40
C ALA A 51 -1.93 -11.28 3.26
N LEU A 52 -2.88 -10.53 3.83
CA LEU A 52 -3.95 -11.13 4.64
C LEU A 52 -4.86 -12.04 3.83
N THR A 53 -5.21 -11.66 2.61
CA THR A 53 -6.05 -12.49 1.73
C THR A 53 -5.35 -13.81 1.40
N LEU A 54 -4.06 -13.75 1.03
CA LEU A 54 -3.30 -14.93 0.63
C LEU A 54 -2.99 -15.86 1.80
N LEU A 55 -2.62 -15.31 2.96
CA LEU A 55 -2.33 -16.10 4.16
C LEU A 55 -3.58 -16.76 4.76
N ASN A 56 -4.77 -16.24 4.46
CA ASN A 56 -6.05 -16.81 4.87
C ASN A 56 -6.80 -17.50 3.72
N ALA A 57 -6.15 -17.83 2.60
CA ALA A 57 -6.83 -18.26 1.38
C ALA A 57 -7.73 -19.48 1.58
N GLY A 58 -7.22 -20.53 2.22
CA GLY A 58 -8.01 -21.73 2.52
C GLY A 58 -9.16 -21.46 3.50
N TRP A 59 -9.01 -20.52 4.42
CA TRP A 59 -10.08 -20.15 5.36
C TRP A 59 -11.19 -19.37 4.63
N ILE A 60 -10.83 -18.45 3.75
CA ILE A 60 -11.75 -17.72 2.86
C ILE A 60 -12.58 -18.70 2.04
N GLU A 61 -11.95 -19.62 1.33
CA GLU A 61 -12.68 -20.59 0.50
C GLU A 61 -13.57 -21.51 1.33
N ARG A 62 -13.09 -21.94 2.51
CA ARG A 62 -13.85 -22.85 3.38
C ARG A 62 -15.07 -22.21 4.01
N THR A 63 -15.01 -20.93 4.34
CA THR A 63 -16.06 -20.20 5.08
C THR A 63 -16.84 -19.22 4.23
N ASN A 64 -16.48 -19.06 2.96
CA ASN A 64 -17.01 -18.03 2.08
C ASN A 64 -16.89 -16.63 2.72
N GLY A 65 -15.75 -16.37 3.38
CA GLY A 65 -15.42 -15.10 4.03
C GLY A 65 -16.11 -14.86 5.38
N ASP A 66 -16.75 -15.87 5.99
CA ASP A 66 -17.50 -15.72 7.24
C ASP A 66 -16.62 -15.67 8.51
N PHE A 67 -15.58 -14.83 8.49
CA PHE A 67 -14.74 -14.48 9.63
C PHE A 67 -14.33 -13.01 9.52
N GLN A 68 -13.94 -12.40 10.64
CA GLN A 68 -13.51 -11.00 10.66
C GLN A 68 -12.10 -10.87 10.08
N PHE A 69 -11.97 -10.17 8.96
CA PHE A 69 -10.76 -10.13 8.15
C PHE A 69 -9.52 -9.69 8.94
N TYR A 70 -9.69 -8.67 9.78
CA TYR A 70 -8.61 -8.14 10.60
C TYR A 70 -8.52 -8.82 11.96
N ILE A 71 -9.65 -9.07 12.64
CA ILE A 71 -9.64 -9.58 14.01
C ILE A 71 -9.31 -11.09 14.04
N ASP A 72 -9.92 -11.88 13.16
CA ASP A 72 -9.65 -13.31 13.11
C ASP A 72 -8.47 -13.62 12.16
N GLY A 73 -8.34 -12.86 11.06
CA GLY A 73 -7.34 -13.11 10.02
C GLY A 73 -5.92 -12.62 10.34
N VAL A 74 -5.75 -11.71 11.30
CA VAL A 74 -4.43 -11.21 11.74
C VAL A 74 -4.03 -11.94 13.02
N THR A 75 -3.42 -13.11 12.89
CA THR A 75 -2.79 -13.79 14.03
C THR A 75 -1.42 -13.18 14.37
N PRO A 76 -0.79 -13.49 15.53
CA PRO A 76 0.54 -12.98 15.84
C PRO A 76 1.60 -13.29 14.77
N SER A 77 1.55 -14.47 14.15
CA SER A 77 2.45 -14.83 13.05
C SER A 77 2.16 -14.03 11.77
N THR A 78 0.88 -13.84 11.46
CA THR A 78 0.46 -13.00 10.33
C THR A 78 0.92 -11.56 10.51
N ALA A 79 0.78 -11.01 11.73
CA ALA A 79 1.22 -9.66 12.05
C ALA A 79 2.73 -9.49 11.86
N ARG A 80 3.55 -10.46 12.32
CA ARG A 80 5.01 -10.42 12.08
C ARG A 80 5.37 -10.41 10.60
N ILE A 81 4.62 -11.11 9.75
CA ILE A 81 4.82 -11.04 8.29
C ILE A 81 4.47 -9.63 7.79
N LEU A 82 3.33 -9.07 8.20
CA LEU A 82 2.93 -7.71 7.83
C LEU A 82 3.96 -6.66 8.26
N GLU A 83 4.56 -6.78 9.43
CA GLU A 83 5.63 -5.89 9.91
C GLU A 83 6.87 -5.94 9.01
N VAL A 84 7.25 -7.13 8.53
CA VAL A 84 8.35 -7.28 7.58
C VAL A 84 8.04 -6.61 6.25
N LEU A 85 6.84 -6.82 5.70
CA LEU A 85 6.41 -6.19 4.45
C LEU A 85 6.32 -4.66 4.58
N ASP A 86 5.84 -4.17 5.72
CA ASP A 86 5.78 -2.74 6.02
C ASP A 86 7.18 -2.12 6.11
N ARG A 87 8.11 -2.80 6.79
CA ARG A 87 9.51 -2.38 6.86
C ARG A 87 10.12 -2.31 5.46
N GLU A 88 9.92 -3.32 4.63
CA GLU A 88 10.38 -3.33 3.23
C GLU A 88 9.84 -2.11 2.46
N ARG A 89 8.54 -1.82 2.57
CA ARG A 89 7.91 -0.64 1.94
C ARG A 89 8.54 0.67 2.42
N VAL A 90 8.75 0.83 3.73
CA VAL A 90 9.38 2.04 4.30
C VAL A 90 10.84 2.17 3.86
N THR A 91 11.57 1.05 3.73
CA THR A 91 12.95 1.06 3.19
C THR A 91 12.97 1.50 1.72
N VAL A 92 12.05 1.02 0.89
CA VAL A 92 11.90 1.48 -0.50
C VAL A 92 11.62 2.98 -0.55
N ALA A 93 10.72 3.47 0.30
CA ALA A 93 10.42 4.89 0.36
C ALA A 93 11.64 5.72 0.78
N SER A 94 12.39 5.25 1.77
CA SER A 94 13.63 5.91 2.23
C SER A 94 14.69 5.98 1.13
N ALA A 95 14.87 4.90 0.35
CA ALA A 95 15.78 4.89 -0.80
C ALA A 95 15.40 5.90 -1.89
N LEU A 96 14.14 6.34 -1.91
CA LEU A 96 13.61 7.37 -2.80
C LEU A 96 13.57 8.77 -2.15
N GLY A 97 14.11 8.94 -0.94
CA GLY A 97 14.08 10.20 -0.20
C GLY A 97 12.71 10.55 0.40
N VAL A 98 11.79 9.59 0.51
CA VAL A 98 10.43 9.78 1.04
C VAL A 98 10.32 9.20 2.46
N ARG A 99 9.88 10.02 3.42
CA ARG A 99 9.54 9.55 4.78
C ARG A 99 8.13 8.95 4.81
N ALA A 100 8.02 7.70 4.39
CA ALA A 100 6.78 6.95 4.55
C ALA A 100 6.51 6.64 6.03
N ARG A 101 5.25 6.71 6.45
CA ARG A 101 4.81 6.32 7.80
C ARG A 101 4.84 4.81 7.93
N THR A 102 5.23 4.26 9.07
CA THR A 102 5.06 2.82 9.36
C THR A 102 3.60 2.46 9.58
N ALA A 103 3.26 1.17 9.58
CA ALA A 103 1.92 0.68 9.90
C ALA A 103 1.46 1.15 11.28
N MET A 104 2.35 1.12 12.28
CA MET A 104 2.08 1.58 13.64
C MET A 104 1.81 3.08 13.69
N GLU A 105 2.65 3.88 13.01
CA GLU A 105 2.45 5.33 12.91
C GLU A 105 1.12 5.67 12.20
N TRP A 106 0.79 4.91 11.16
CA TRP A 106 -0.46 5.09 10.43
C TRP A 106 -1.68 4.69 11.26
N LEU A 107 -1.66 3.57 11.98
CA LEU A 107 -2.76 3.16 12.87
C LEU A 107 -3.01 4.21 13.96
N LYS A 108 -1.93 4.75 14.55
CA LYS A 108 -2.04 5.83 15.53
C LYS A 108 -2.65 7.09 14.91
N LEU A 109 -2.19 7.51 13.75
CA LEU A 109 -2.68 8.73 13.11
C LEU A 109 -4.12 8.60 12.60
N ALA A 110 -4.47 7.47 11.97
CA ALA A 110 -5.74 7.29 11.30
C ALA A 110 -6.87 6.89 12.26
N TYR A 111 -6.54 6.23 13.36
CA TYR A 111 -7.52 5.58 14.23
C TYR A 111 -7.29 5.83 15.73
N ASP A 112 -6.28 6.62 16.09
CA ASP A 112 -5.87 6.87 17.48
C ASP A 112 -5.53 5.59 18.26
N THR A 113 -5.13 4.53 17.55
CA THR A 113 -4.87 3.22 18.15
C THR A 113 -3.38 2.97 18.34
N THR A 114 -3.02 2.33 19.45
CA THR A 114 -1.65 1.87 19.76
C THR A 114 -1.65 0.42 20.22
N GLY A 115 -0.47 -0.20 20.23
CA GLY A 115 -0.25 -1.54 20.78
C GLY A 115 1.24 -1.78 20.98
N ASN A 116 1.59 -2.85 21.69
CA ASN A 116 2.98 -3.26 21.88
C ASN A 116 3.64 -3.75 20.58
N ASP A 117 2.84 -4.33 19.69
CA ASP A 117 3.21 -4.76 18.35
C ASP A 117 2.05 -4.52 17.36
N LEU A 118 2.23 -4.87 16.09
CA LEU A 118 1.20 -4.66 15.07
C LEU A 118 -0.06 -5.51 15.31
N ASN A 119 0.08 -6.70 15.92
CA ASN A 119 -1.07 -7.54 16.24
C ASN A 119 -1.97 -6.83 17.24
N ASP A 120 -1.39 -6.39 18.36
CA ASP A 120 -2.08 -5.67 19.44
C ASP A 120 -2.71 -4.37 18.91
N ALA A 121 -1.96 -3.58 18.12
CA ALA A 121 -2.49 -2.34 17.55
C ALA A 121 -3.67 -2.55 16.59
N ILE A 122 -3.69 -3.63 15.81
CA ILE A 122 -4.84 -3.97 14.94
C ILE A 122 -6.05 -4.39 15.78
N HIS A 123 -5.85 -5.16 16.85
CA HIS A 123 -6.94 -5.61 17.72
C HIS A 123 -7.51 -4.49 18.58
N ASN A 124 -6.70 -3.49 18.92
CA ASN A 124 -7.14 -2.31 19.66
C ASN A 124 -7.93 -1.30 18.81
N GLN A 125 -8.17 -1.57 17.52
CA GLN A 125 -8.91 -0.67 16.62
C GLN A 125 -10.37 -1.12 16.52
N PRO A 126 -11.33 -0.45 17.21
CA PRO A 126 -12.74 -0.83 17.18
C PRO A 126 -13.35 -0.85 15.76
N GLY A 127 -12.84 0.00 14.87
CA GLY A 127 -13.32 0.10 13.48
C GLY A 127 -13.09 -1.15 12.63
N TYR A 128 -12.26 -2.10 13.09
CA TYR A 128 -12.00 -3.35 12.38
C TYR A 128 -12.94 -4.49 12.77
N TYR A 129 -13.63 -4.37 13.90
CA TYR A 129 -14.59 -5.38 14.32
C TYR A 129 -15.80 -5.41 13.37
N GLY A 130 -16.18 -6.62 12.96
CA GLY A 130 -17.28 -6.86 12.04
C GLY A 130 -16.93 -6.70 10.55
N ILE A 131 -15.72 -6.26 10.19
CA ILE A 131 -15.28 -6.29 8.79
C ILE A 131 -15.02 -7.74 8.39
N LYS A 132 -15.90 -8.32 7.57
CA LYS A 132 -15.76 -9.69 7.07
C LYS A 132 -14.70 -9.80 5.97
N ALA A 133 -14.09 -10.97 5.90
CA ALA A 133 -13.19 -11.32 4.80
C ALA A 133 -13.95 -11.36 3.46
N PRO A 134 -13.26 -11.18 2.32
CA PRO A 134 -13.90 -11.36 1.02
C PRO A 134 -14.43 -12.79 0.92
N SER A 135 -15.57 -12.97 0.25
CA SER A 135 -16.20 -14.28 0.12
C SER A 135 -15.49 -15.20 -0.86
N THR A 136 -14.69 -14.63 -1.76
CA THR A 136 -13.89 -15.37 -2.74
C THR A 136 -12.50 -14.77 -2.87
N LEU A 137 -11.59 -15.54 -3.45
CA LEU A 137 -10.23 -15.07 -3.74
C LEU A 137 -10.15 -14.19 -4.99
N ASN A 138 -11.14 -14.25 -5.89
CA ASN A 138 -11.25 -13.31 -7.01
C ASN A 138 -11.74 -11.94 -6.52
N HIS A 139 -10.88 -11.26 -5.76
CA HIS A 139 -11.18 -10.01 -5.07
C HIS A 139 -10.10 -8.97 -5.34
N ARG A 140 -10.48 -7.68 -5.24
CA ARG A 140 -9.58 -6.54 -5.53
C ARG A 140 -8.31 -6.54 -4.67
N TYR A 141 -8.39 -7.12 -3.47
CA TYR A 141 -7.23 -7.34 -2.59
C TYR A 141 -6.09 -8.14 -3.24
N ILE A 142 -6.38 -8.89 -4.31
CA ILE A 142 -5.36 -9.54 -5.13
C ILE A 142 -5.27 -8.89 -6.51
N PHE A 143 -6.36 -8.84 -7.30
CA PHE A 143 -6.25 -8.44 -8.71
C PHE A 143 -5.99 -6.94 -8.92
N GLU A 144 -6.20 -6.09 -7.90
CA GLU A 144 -5.86 -4.67 -7.92
C GLU A 144 -4.57 -4.45 -7.12
N ASP A 145 -4.53 -4.83 -5.84
CA ASP A 145 -3.43 -4.47 -4.95
C ASP A 145 -2.09 -5.14 -5.31
N VAL A 146 -2.10 -6.35 -5.89
CA VAL A 146 -0.84 -6.99 -6.34
C VAL A 146 -0.24 -6.23 -7.54
N PRO A 147 -0.93 -6.08 -8.69
CA PRO A 147 -0.35 -5.41 -9.85
C PRO A 147 -0.21 -3.88 -9.71
N MET A 148 -1.07 -3.23 -8.92
CA MET A 148 -1.12 -1.77 -8.82
C MET A 148 -0.37 -1.22 -7.60
N SER A 149 -0.03 -2.07 -6.62
CA SER A 149 0.66 -1.64 -5.40
C SER A 149 1.94 -2.46 -5.10
N LEU A 150 1.85 -3.78 -4.94
CA LEU A 150 3.04 -4.59 -4.60
C LEU A 150 4.06 -4.65 -5.73
N VAL A 151 3.62 -4.88 -6.97
CA VAL A 151 4.51 -4.90 -8.15
C VAL A 151 5.26 -3.57 -8.34
N PRO A 152 4.61 -2.38 -8.32
CA PRO A 152 5.34 -1.12 -8.40
C PRO A 152 6.32 -0.92 -7.24
N LEU A 153 5.95 -1.28 -6.00
CA LEU A 153 6.87 -1.22 -4.86
C LEU A 153 8.10 -2.10 -5.06
N ALA A 154 7.90 -3.35 -5.47
CA ALA A 154 8.99 -4.29 -5.69
C ALA A 154 9.86 -3.90 -6.90
N SER A 155 9.24 -3.38 -7.97
CA SER A 155 9.96 -2.90 -9.14
C SER A 155 10.81 -1.66 -8.84
N LEU A 156 10.29 -0.71 -8.05
CA LEU A 156 11.08 0.41 -7.52
C LEU A 156 12.24 -0.09 -6.65
N ALA A 157 11.97 -1.06 -5.76
CA ALA A 157 12.99 -1.64 -4.91
C ALA A 157 14.15 -2.23 -5.72
N MET A 158 13.85 -3.02 -6.73
CA MET A 158 14.85 -3.59 -7.65
C MET A 158 15.65 -2.49 -8.36
N ARG A 159 14.98 -1.44 -8.85
CA ARG A 159 15.64 -0.31 -9.54
C ARG A 159 16.63 0.43 -8.64
N TYR A 160 16.28 0.60 -7.36
CA TYR A 160 17.05 1.41 -6.41
C TYR A 160 17.81 0.58 -5.36
N GLY A 161 18.05 -0.71 -5.64
CA GLY A 161 18.94 -1.57 -4.87
C GLY A 161 18.42 -2.00 -3.49
N VAL A 162 17.10 -2.00 -3.28
CA VAL A 162 16.46 -2.45 -2.03
C VAL A 162 15.95 -3.89 -2.18
N SER A 163 16.32 -4.74 -1.24
CA SER A 163 15.81 -6.12 -1.17
C SER A 163 14.44 -6.16 -0.51
N VAL A 164 13.46 -6.77 -1.19
CA VAL A 164 12.06 -6.86 -0.73
C VAL A 164 11.50 -8.28 -0.90
N ARG A 165 12.24 -9.27 -0.41
CA ARG A 165 11.93 -10.69 -0.57
C ARG A 165 10.56 -11.07 -0.01
N GLY A 166 10.10 -10.39 1.03
CA GLY A 166 8.76 -10.55 1.58
C GLY A 166 7.70 -10.18 0.54
N MET A 167 7.75 -8.96 0.00
CA MET A 167 6.81 -8.50 -1.03
C MET A 167 6.87 -9.37 -2.29
N GLU A 168 8.07 -9.75 -2.76
CA GLU A 168 8.24 -10.67 -3.90
C GLU A 168 7.54 -12.01 -3.66
N SER A 169 7.62 -12.55 -2.44
CA SER A 169 6.95 -13.80 -2.06
C SER A 169 5.43 -13.68 -2.12
N ILE A 170 4.87 -12.57 -1.62
CA ILE A 170 3.43 -12.31 -1.70
C ILE A 170 2.96 -12.15 -3.16
N ILE A 171 3.71 -11.42 -4.00
CA ILE A 171 3.43 -11.30 -5.45
C ILE A 171 3.45 -12.68 -6.11
N ARG A 172 4.43 -13.52 -5.77
CA ARG A 172 4.56 -14.88 -6.31
C ARG A 172 3.37 -15.75 -5.93
N LEU A 173 2.96 -15.74 -4.66
CA LEU A 173 1.78 -16.48 -4.19
C LEU A 173 0.51 -15.99 -4.87
N GLY A 174 0.29 -14.67 -4.97
CA GLY A 174 -0.86 -14.10 -5.68
C GLY A 174 -0.87 -14.48 -7.16
N SER A 175 0.29 -14.51 -7.80
CA SER A 175 0.43 -14.91 -9.21
C SER A 175 0.07 -16.38 -9.44
N ILE A 176 0.51 -17.26 -8.53
CA ILE A 176 0.18 -18.70 -8.57
C ILE A 176 -1.33 -18.88 -8.36
N LEU A 177 -1.86 -18.27 -7.30
CA LEU A 177 -3.25 -18.43 -6.89
C LEU A 177 -4.23 -17.93 -7.97
N HIS A 178 -3.92 -16.83 -8.65
CA HIS A 178 -4.73 -16.31 -9.77
C HIS A 178 -4.29 -16.81 -11.15
N GLN A 179 -3.31 -17.72 -11.22
CA GLN A 179 -2.75 -18.22 -12.49
C GLN A 179 -2.39 -17.07 -13.45
N THR A 180 -1.87 -15.98 -12.89
CA THR A 180 -1.69 -14.70 -13.56
C THR A 180 -0.29 -14.18 -13.30
N ASP A 181 0.47 -13.88 -14.35
CA ASP A 181 1.75 -13.20 -14.20
C ASP A 181 1.53 -11.73 -13.87
N TYR A 182 1.61 -11.39 -12.58
CA TYR A 182 1.47 -10.01 -12.13
C TYR A 182 2.67 -9.13 -12.42
N TRP A 183 3.87 -9.68 -12.65
CA TRP A 183 5.00 -8.88 -13.15
C TRP A 183 4.76 -8.42 -14.58
N ARG A 184 4.12 -9.26 -15.39
CA ARG A 184 3.71 -8.88 -16.74
C ARG A 184 2.47 -7.97 -16.79
N ARG A 185 1.59 -7.98 -15.79
CA ARG A 185 0.39 -7.13 -15.79
C ARG A 185 0.53 -5.84 -14.97
N GLY A 186 1.37 -5.86 -13.95
CA GLY A 186 1.50 -4.78 -12.98
C GLY A 186 2.32 -3.59 -13.47
N ARG A 187 2.29 -2.53 -12.67
CA ARG A 187 2.99 -1.27 -12.96
C ARG A 187 4.46 -1.37 -12.57
N THR A 188 5.29 -1.90 -13.46
CA THR A 188 6.75 -1.90 -13.26
C THR A 188 7.34 -0.52 -13.61
N VAL A 189 8.57 -0.26 -13.19
CA VAL A 189 9.28 1.00 -13.53
C VAL A 189 9.40 1.19 -15.06
N GLU A 190 9.49 0.11 -15.84
CA GLU A 190 9.47 0.17 -17.31
C GLU A 190 8.13 0.68 -17.83
N ARG A 191 7.01 0.14 -17.31
CA ARG A 191 5.67 0.57 -17.73
C ARG A 191 5.32 1.98 -17.28
N LEU A 192 5.89 2.42 -16.16
CA LEU A 192 5.75 3.79 -15.68
C LEU A 192 6.71 4.76 -16.39
N GLY A 193 7.64 4.24 -17.21
CA GLY A 193 8.65 5.04 -17.91
C GLY A 193 9.62 5.73 -16.94
N LEU A 194 10.04 5.00 -15.91
CA LEU A 194 10.92 5.45 -14.82
C LEU A 194 12.26 4.68 -14.78
N SER A 195 12.45 3.67 -15.64
CA SER A 195 13.61 2.77 -15.61
C SER A 195 14.95 3.49 -15.66
N ASP A 196 15.04 4.59 -16.38
CA ASP A 196 16.31 5.29 -16.60
C ASP A 196 16.56 6.41 -15.57
N LEU A 197 15.58 6.73 -14.72
CA LEU A 197 15.68 7.85 -13.79
C LEU A 197 16.47 7.47 -12.53
N SER A 198 17.48 8.26 -12.20
CA SER A 198 18.05 8.32 -10.85
C SER A 198 17.02 8.82 -9.83
N VAL A 199 17.33 8.70 -8.54
CA VAL A 199 16.44 9.17 -7.47
C VAL A 199 16.18 10.68 -7.57
N SER A 200 17.21 11.47 -7.88
CA SER A 200 17.08 12.93 -8.04
C SER A 200 16.25 13.30 -9.25
N GLU A 201 16.45 12.60 -10.38
CA GLU A 201 15.67 12.83 -11.60
C GLU A 201 14.21 12.42 -11.44
N LEU A 202 13.95 11.30 -10.77
CA LEU A 202 12.58 10.88 -10.43
C LEU A 202 11.90 11.91 -9.53
N THR A 203 12.62 12.42 -8.52
CA THR A 203 12.10 13.45 -7.61
C THR A 203 11.80 14.75 -8.35
N ALA A 204 12.71 15.21 -9.21
CA ALA A 204 12.48 16.39 -10.05
C ALA A 204 11.28 16.17 -10.99
N TYR A 205 11.19 15.02 -11.65
CA TYR A 205 10.09 14.69 -12.54
C TYR A 205 8.74 14.73 -11.83
N VAL A 206 8.61 14.15 -10.63
CA VAL A 206 7.32 14.15 -9.92
C VAL A 206 6.92 15.53 -9.40
N ASN A 207 7.89 16.41 -9.12
CA ASN A 207 7.64 17.74 -8.61
C ASN A 207 7.37 18.75 -9.74
N GLU A 208 8.11 18.68 -10.83
CA GLU A 208 8.15 19.69 -11.90
C GLU A 208 7.45 19.23 -13.19
N GLY A 209 7.31 17.92 -13.39
CA GLY A 209 6.58 17.32 -14.53
C GLY A 209 7.39 17.23 -15.81
N ILE A 210 8.66 17.63 -15.77
CA ILE A 210 9.60 17.58 -16.89
C ILE A 210 10.46 16.33 -16.73
N LYS A 211 10.43 15.43 -17.72
CA LYS A 211 11.37 14.30 -17.76
C LYS A 211 12.74 14.79 -18.24
N PRO A 212 13.85 14.31 -17.66
CA PRO A 212 15.19 14.55 -18.18
C PRO A 212 15.36 14.09 -19.63
#